data_AF-A0A5C1AP28-F1
#
_entry.id   AF-A0A5C1AP28-F1
#
_cell.length_a   1.000
_cell.length_b   1.000
_cell.length_c   1.000
_cell.angle_alpha   90.00
_cell.angle_beta   90.00
_cell.angle_gamma   90.00
#
_symmetry.space_group_name_H-M   'P 1'
#
loop_
_entity.id
_entity.type
_entity.pdbx_description
1 polymer ?
#
loop_
_entity_poly.entity_id
_entity_poly.type
_entity_poly.pdbx_seq_one_letter_code
_entity_poly.pdbx_strand_id
1 'polypeptide(L)' 'MQQLIERLKTEGFLPLAEAAREFEVSPDSIARWHTQGARTPSGEIARLEAVRMPGKLLTSRPAIARFLERIGGVVTAK' A
#
# COMPACT_ATOMS: atom_id res chain seq x y z
N MET A 1 -10.94 -8.54 -7.73
CA MET A 1 -9.74 -7.97 -8.40
C MET A 1 -10.08 -6.81 -9.31
N GLN A 2 -11.05 -6.94 -10.25
CA GLN A 2 -11.44 -5.85 -11.16
C GLN A 2 -11.78 -4.53 -10.45
N GLN A 3 -12.62 -4.58 -9.41
CA GLN A 3 -13.01 -3.39 -8.62
C GLN A 3 -11.80 -2.68 -7.95
N LEU A 4 -10.79 -3.44 -7.53
CA LEU A 4 -9.58 -2.88 -6.93
C LEU A 4 -8.74 -2.14 -7.96
N ILE A 5 -8.57 -2.72 -9.15
CA ILE A 5 -7.83 -2.11 -10.26
C ILE A 5 -8.46 -0.77 -10.64
N GLU A 6 -9.79 -0.72 -10.84
CA GLU A 6 -10.47 0.52 -11.22
C GLU A 6 -10.37 1.60 -10.13
N ARG A 7 -10.48 1.22 -8.86
CA ARG A 7 -10.29 2.16 -7.76
C ARG A 7 -8.86 2.71 -7.73
N LEU A 8 -7.83 1.85 -7.80
CA LEU A 8 -6.43 2.29 -7.80
C LEU A 8 -6.09 3.14 -9.04
N LYS A 9 -6.70 2.83 -10.18
CA LYS A 9 -6.58 3.63 -11.40
C LYS A 9 -7.18 5.03 -11.20
N THR A 10 -8.34 5.12 -10.57
CA THR A 10 -9.03 6.38 -10.24
C THR A 10 -8.25 7.21 -9.21
N GLU A 11 -7.68 6.55 -8.21
CA GLU A 11 -6.84 7.17 -7.17
C GLU A 11 -5.45 7.61 -7.71
N GLY A 12 -5.11 7.23 -8.94
CA GLY A 12 -3.80 7.44 -9.54
C GLY A 12 -2.82 6.34 -9.13
N PHE A 13 -2.38 5.54 -10.10
CA PHE A 13 -1.40 4.50 -9.85
C PHE A 13 -0.07 5.10 -9.34
N LEU A 14 0.44 4.50 -8.28
CA LEU A 14 1.73 4.80 -7.68
C LEU A 14 2.59 3.53 -7.72
N PRO A 15 3.72 3.54 -8.45
CA PRO A 15 4.68 2.43 -8.41
C PRO A 15 5.28 2.24 -7.02
N LEU A 16 5.56 0.99 -6.65
CA LEU A 16 6.13 0.63 -5.34
C LEU A 16 7.36 1.47 -4.95
N ALA A 17 8.30 1.70 -5.87
CA ALA A 17 9.50 2.47 -5.57
C ALA A 17 9.19 3.93 -5.23
N GLU A 18 8.22 4.53 -5.92
CA GLU A 18 7.77 5.89 -5.64
C GLU A 18 7.00 5.96 -4.32
N ALA A 19 6.12 4.98 -4.08
CA ALA A 19 5.42 4.82 -2.81
C ALA A 19 6.39 4.69 -1.62
N ALA A 20 7.43 3.86 -1.75
CA ALA A 20 8.44 3.67 -0.72
C ALA A 20 9.16 4.98 -0.38
N ARG A 21 9.54 5.73 -1.42
CA ARG A 21 10.18 7.04 -1.26
C ARG A 21 9.25 8.07 -0.63
N GLU A 22 7.98 8.12 -1.05
CA GLU A 22 7.02 9.12 -0.60
C GLU A 22 6.61 8.95 0.86
N PHE A 23 6.46 7.70 1.31
CA PHE A 23 6.04 7.36 2.67
C PHE A 23 7.23 7.02 3.59
N GLU A 24 8.47 7.27 3.16
CA GLU A 24 9.70 7.03 3.93
C GLU A 24 9.82 5.60 4.50
N VAL A 25 9.44 4.60 3.69
CA VAL A 25 9.49 3.18 4.06
C VAL A 25 10.32 2.38 3.08
N SER A 26 10.76 1.20 3.50
CA SER A 26 11.50 0.32 2.59
C SER A 26 10.60 -0.23 1.48
N PRO A 27 11.11 -0.40 0.24
CA PRO A 27 10.44 -1.13 -0.83
C PRO A 27 9.93 -2.52 -0.40
N ASP A 28 10.73 -3.22 0.41
CA ASP A 28 10.41 -4.55 0.93
C ASP A 28 9.22 -4.52 1.89
N SER A 29 9.10 -3.48 2.72
CA SER A 29 7.93 -3.29 3.59
C SER A 29 6.65 -3.22 2.78
N ILE A 30 6.62 -2.43 1.70
CA ILE A 30 5.45 -2.32 0.82
C ILE A 30 5.14 -3.65 0.13
N ALA A 31 6.16 -4.35 -0.37
CA ALA A 31 5.99 -5.67 -0.97
C ALA A 31 5.42 -6.69 0.03
N ARG A 32 5.90 -6.68 1.27
CA ARG A 32 5.41 -7.54 2.35
C ARG A 32 4.00 -7.17 2.80
N TRP A 33 3.66 -5.90 2.89
CA TRP A 33 2.30 -5.48 3.23
C TRP A 33 1.27 -5.93 2.21
N HIS A 34 1.64 -5.99 0.93
CA HIS A 34 0.78 -6.55 -0.11
C HIS A 34 0.65 -8.09 -0.01
N THR A 35 1.76 -8.80 0.20
CA THR A 35 1.81 -10.27 0.12
C THR A 35 1.47 -10.98 1.44
N GLN A 36 1.97 -10.47 2.55
CA GLN A 36 1.84 -11.03 3.90
C GLN A 36 0.84 -10.21 4.74
N GLY A 37 0.78 -8.90 4.53
CA GLY A 37 0.07 -7.98 5.41
C GLY A 37 0.89 -7.56 6.62
N ALA A 38 0.26 -6.81 7.51
CA ALA A 38 0.81 -6.43 8.81
C ALA A 38 -0.27 -6.53 9.89
N ARG A 39 0.17 -6.75 11.12
CA ARG A 39 -0.72 -6.87 12.26
C ARG A 39 -1.21 -5.49 12.69
N THR A 40 -2.51 -5.35 12.84
CA THR A 40 -3.18 -4.16 13.36
C THR A 40 -3.15 -4.17 14.90
N PRO A 41 -3.42 -3.03 15.55
CA PRO A 41 -3.54 -2.98 17.02
C PRO A 41 -4.64 -3.89 17.59
N SER A 42 -5.70 -4.18 16.82
CA SER A 42 -6.77 -5.13 17.21
C SER A 42 -6.34 -6.60 17.07
N GLY A 43 -5.14 -6.87 16.53
CA GLY A 43 -4.61 -8.22 16.35
C GLY A 43 -4.90 -8.86 14.99
N GLU A 44 -5.73 -8.22 14.16
CA GLU A 44 -6.07 -8.65 12.80
C GLU A 44 -4.92 -8.38 11.81
N ILE A 45 -4.89 -9.10 10.68
CA ILE A 45 -3.93 -8.85 9.60
C ILE A 45 -4.57 -7.94 8.54
N ALA A 46 -4.07 -6.71 8.43
CA ALA A 46 -4.39 -5.81 7.32
C ALA A 46 -3.46 -6.08 6.15
N ARG A 47 -3.96 -6.03 4.91
CA ARG A 47 -3.17 -6.12 3.68
C ARG A 47 -3.24 -4.83 2.89
N LEU A 48 -2.11 -4.44 2.31
CA LEU A 48 -2.04 -3.28 1.43
C LEU A 48 -2.77 -3.56 0.13
N GLU A 49 -3.63 -2.62 -0.24
CA GLU A 49 -4.34 -2.59 -1.51
C GLU A 49 -3.35 -2.26 -2.64
N ALA A 50 -2.95 -3.28 -3.38
CA ALA A 50 -2.05 -3.15 -4.52
C ALA A 50 -2.36 -4.21 -5.58
N VAL A 51 -1.96 -3.96 -6.81
CA VAL A 51 -2.15 -4.84 -7.96
C VAL A 51 -0.80 -5.12 -8.61
N ARG A 52 -0.53 -6.40 -8.87
CA ARG A 52 0.66 -6.82 -9.59
C ARG A 52 0.37 -6.82 -11.08
N MET A 53 1.12 -6.00 -11.81
CA MET A 53 1.17 -5.98 -13.27
C MET A 53 2.51 -6.56 -13.70
N PRO A 54 2.68 -7.02 -14.96
CA PRO A 54 3.96 -7.50 -15.45
C PRO A 54 5.09 -6.49 -15.16
N GLY A 55 6.09 -6.92 -14.39
CA GLY A 55 7.25 -6.11 -14.01
C GLY A 55 7.01 -5.03 -12.92
N LYS A 56 5.80 -4.85 -12.39
CA LYS A 56 5.53 -3.76 -11.42
C LYS A 56 4.45 -4.09 -10.39
N LEU A 57 4.64 -3.61 -9.16
CA LEU A 57 3.57 -3.53 -8.15
C LEU A 57 3.05 -2.10 -8.12
N LEU A 58 1.74 -1.94 -8.30
CA LEU A 58 1.06 -0.65 -8.31
C LEU A 58 0.11 -0.54 -7.13
N THR A 59 0.12 0.59 -6.46
CA THR A 59 -0.83 0.97 -5.42
C THR A 59 -1.30 2.40 -5.69
N SER A 60 -1.74 3.12 -4.68
CA SER A 60 -2.10 4.53 -4.75
C SER A 60 -1.73 5.21 -3.44
N ARG A 61 -1.61 6.54 -3.44
CA ARG A 61 -1.39 7.30 -2.19
C ARG A 61 -2.50 7.06 -1.16
N PRO A 62 -3.80 7.11 -1.53
CA PRO A 62 -4.88 6.83 -0.58
C PRO A 62 -4.84 5.41 -0.02
N ALA A 63 -4.46 4.40 -0.83
CA ALA A 63 -4.35 3.02 -0.36
C ALA A 63 -3.29 2.85 0.73
N ILE A 64 -2.13 3.50 0.58
CA ILE A 64 -1.07 3.46 1.59
C ILE A 64 -1.50 4.21 2.86
N ALA A 65 -2.08 5.41 2.72
CA ALA A 65 -2.58 6.16 3.87
C ALA A 65 -3.58 5.33 4.70
N ARG A 66 -4.61 4.76 4.06
CA ARG A 66 -5.58 3.86 4.71
C ARG A 66 -4.92 2.65 5.37
N PHE A 67 -3.88 2.10 4.74
CA PHE A 67 -3.15 0.97 5.28
C PHE A 67 -2.35 1.35 6.53
N LEU A 68 -1.62 2.46 6.49
CA LEU A 68 -0.84 2.97 7.62
C LEU A 68 -1.74 3.30 8.81
N GLU A 69 -2.87 3.96 8.57
CA GLU A 69 -3.90 4.21 9.59
C GLU A 69 -4.36 2.91 10.27
N ARG A 70 -4.63 1.85 9.49
CA ARG A 70 -5.06 0.54 10.02
C ARG A 70 -4.01 -0.15 10.88
N ILE A 71 -2.73 -0.01 10.53
CA ILE A 71 -1.64 -0.68 11.26
C ILE A 71 -1.06 0.18 12.39
N GLY A 72 -1.62 1.38 12.63
CA GLY A 72 -1.15 2.31 13.65
C GLY A 72 0.16 3.02 13.29
N GLY A 73 0.53 3.06 12.00
CA GLY A 73 1.66 3.86 11.53
C GLY A 73 1.31 5.34 11.54
N VAL A 74 2.25 6.19 11.98
CA VAL A 74 2.10 7.65 11.86
C VAL A 74 2.26 8.01 10.38
N VAL A 75 1.22 8.60 9.77
CA VAL A 75 1.28 9.10 8.40
C VAL A 75 2.01 10.44 8.40
N THR A 76 3.31 10.41 8.12
CA THR A 76 4.07 11.62 7.80
C THR A 76 4.09 11.75 6.28
N ALA A 77 3.06 12.35 5.69
CA ALA A 77 3.09 12.71 4.28
C ALA A 77 3.90 14.01 4.13
N LYS A 78 4.87 14.02 3.20
CA LYS A 78 5.68 15.19 2.89
C LYS A 78 4.99 16.11 1.90
#